data_AF-A0A8T1WSH5-F1
#
_entry.id   AF-A0A8T1WSH5-F1
#
_cell.length_a   1.000
_cell.length_b   1.000
_cell.length_c   1.000
_cell.angle_alpha   90.00
_cell.angle_beta   90.00
_cell.angle_gamma   90.00
#
_symmetry.space_group_name_H-M   'P 1'
#
loop_
_entity.id
_entity.type
_entity.pdbx_description
1 polymer ?
#
loop_
_entity_poly.entity_id
_entity_poly.type
_entity_poly.pdbx_seq_one_letter_code
_entity_poly.pdbx_strand_id
1 'polypeptide(L)'
;MILLLLSLFCVSVTSTDVSTASDRQLHDLCSDFSVVCAFVASNCSVDGVESEPQSLDAKCVDSFQLFYHHNATLSQCLDLVPVNSVQKSQFFTFLERYSLYQQRHACELFHATEAKAALECSRAEDTEESARRPWKQDTWPLYCHQVFAMYKSTRHELDQLCERTPNSEAFWEGYVTYIASPTCKSYYEVVREARELKCGEKQSGECQKLFQWYVKHKQVVETDCYELRASKSFYRGFYKWKKKQS
;
A
#
# COMPACT_ATOMS: atom_id res chain seq x y z
N MET A 1 -1.60 14.69 86.94
CA MET A 1 -3.07 14.73 86.87
C MET A 1 -3.44 15.85 85.91
N ILE A 2 -4.01 15.49 84.75
CA ILE A 2 -4.97 16.22 83.88
C ILE A 2 -4.78 15.70 82.44
N LEU A 3 -5.81 14.97 82.02
CA LEU A 3 -6.13 14.47 80.69
C LEU A 3 -6.62 15.60 79.75
N LEU A 4 -6.83 15.23 78.48
CA LEU A 4 -7.65 15.84 77.41
C LEU A 4 -6.81 16.64 76.38
N LEU A 5 -7.00 16.58 75.05
CA LEU A 5 -7.99 15.94 74.18
C LEU A 5 -7.47 15.92 72.72
N LEU A 6 -8.02 14.96 71.96
CA LEU A 6 -8.06 14.77 70.51
C LEU A 6 -8.06 16.02 69.61
N SER A 7 -7.32 15.95 68.49
CA SER A 7 -7.91 16.17 67.16
C SER A 7 -7.00 15.61 66.05
N LEU A 8 -7.41 14.47 65.48
CA LEU A 8 -7.02 14.06 64.13
C LEU A 8 -7.60 15.05 63.14
N PHE A 9 -6.77 15.65 62.30
CA PHE A 9 -7.18 16.12 60.97
C PHE A 9 -6.49 15.26 59.93
N CYS A 10 -7.11 14.14 59.58
CA CYS A 10 -6.91 13.55 58.26
C CYS A 10 -7.67 14.43 57.27
N VAL A 11 -6.95 15.30 56.56
CA VAL A 11 -7.47 15.87 55.31
C VAL A 11 -7.38 14.78 54.27
N SER A 12 -8.43 13.95 54.19
CA SER A 12 -8.68 13.10 53.05
C SER A 12 -9.11 14.00 51.90
N VAL A 13 -8.17 14.45 51.06
CA VAL A 13 -8.51 15.00 49.75
C VAL A 13 -9.05 13.84 48.92
N THR A 14 -10.37 13.74 48.84
CA THR A 14 -11.06 12.90 47.87
C THR A 14 -10.84 13.51 46.47
N SER A 15 -9.80 13.08 45.78
CA SER A 15 -9.69 13.24 44.32
C SER A 15 -10.66 12.28 43.64
N THR A 16 -11.95 12.63 43.61
CA THR A 16 -12.98 11.89 42.87
C THR A 16 -13.59 12.69 41.70
N ASP A 17 -13.25 13.96 41.52
CA ASP A 17 -13.88 14.81 40.50
C ASP A 17 -13.19 14.81 39.12
N VAL A 18 -11.95 14.31 39.01
CA VAL A 18 -11.24 14.28 37.71
C VAL A 18 -11.69 13.08 36.85
N SER A 19 -12.09 11.97 37.48
CA SER A 19 -12.52 10.76 36.74
C SER A 19 -13.90 10.93 36.10
N THR A 20 -14.85 11.55 36.81
CA THR A 20 -16.26 11.65 36.37
C THR A 20 -16.48 12.65 35.22
N ALA A 21 -15.67 13.71 35.14
CA ALA A 21 -15.73 14.67 34.04
C ALA A 21 -15.19 14.08 32.73
N SER A 22 -14.09 13.32 32.82
CA SER A 22 -13.50 12.60 31.67
C SER A 22 -14.44 11.52 31.14
N ASP A 23 -15.11 10.78 32.03
CA ASP A 23 -16.04 9.73 31.64
C ASP A 23 -17.29 10.28 30.94
N ARG A 24 -17.81 11.44 31.38
CA ARG A 24 -18.93 12.12 30.72
C ARG A 24 -18.56 12.63 29.33
N GLN A 25 -17.39 13.24 29.18
CA GLN A 25 -16.92 13.73 27.88
C GLN A 25 -16.75 12.60 26.87
N LEU A 26 -16.27 11.43 27.32
CA LEU A 26 -16.17 10.25 26.47
C LEU A 26 -17.56 9.70 26.08
N HIS A 27 -18.51 9.66 27.03
CA HIS A 27 -19.88 9.24 26.73
C HIS A 27 -20.57 10.14 25.69
N ASP A 28 -20.45 11.47 25.84
CA ASP A 28 -21.03 12.43 24.89
C ASP A 28 -20.41 12.25 23.50
N LEU A 29 -19.08 12.14 23.42
CA LEU A 29 -18.36 11.86 22.18
C LEU A 29 -18.85 10.56 21.50
N CYS A 30 -19.05 9.50 22.29
CA CYS A 30 -19.49 8.21 21.75
C CYS A 30 -20.95 8.24 21.31
N SER A 31 -21.79 9.04 21.97
CA SER A 31 -23.16 9.31 21.52
C SER A 31 -23.14 10.00 20.15
N ASP A 32 -22.35 11.05 19.99
CA ASP A 32 -22.23 11.77 18.71
C ASP A 32 -21.64 10.87 17.62
N PHE A 33 -20.61 10.09 17.93
CA PHE A 33 -20.02 9.16 16.97
C PHE A 33 -21.00 8.05 16.55
N SER A 34 -21.89 7.62 17.44
CA SER A 34 -22.93 6.65 17.07
C SER A 34 -23.87 7.14 15.97
N VAL A 35 -24.13 8.46 15.92
CA VAL A 35 -24.90 9.09 14.83
C VAL A 35 -24.13 9.00 13.51
N VAL A 36 -22.82 9.22 13.53
CA VAL A 36 -21.94 9.05 12.37
C VAL A 36 -21.93 7.60 11.90
N CYS A 37 -21.80 6.63 12.81
CA CYS A 37 -21.85 5.21 12.48
C CYS A 37 -23.19 4.82 11.84
N ALA A 38 -24.31 5.33 12.37
CA ALA A 38 -25.63 5.10 11.80
C ALA A 38 -25.76 5.71 10.40
N PHE A 39 -25.28 6.95 10.21
CA PHE A 39 -25.26 7.60 8.90
C PHE A 39 -24.48 6.76 7.88
N VAL A 40 -23.26 6.35 8.23
CA VAL A 40 -22.42 5.52 7.35
C VAL A 40 -23.12 4.23 7.01
N ALA A 41 -23.61 3.49 8.01
CA ALA A 41 -24.29 2.20 7.81
C ALA A 41 -25.50 2.28 6.88
N SER A 42 -26.26 3.37 6.92
CA SER A 42 -27.45 3.55 6.08
C SER A 42 -27.17 4.15 4.69
N ASN A 43 -26.12 4.96 4.53
CA ASN A 43 -25.98 5.82 3.34
C ASN A 43 -24.69 5.60 2.54
N CYS A 44 -23.65 5.01 3.13
CA CYS A 44 -22.34 4.90 2.49
C CYS A 44 -22.11 3.49 1.94
N SER A 45 -22.31 3.23 0.65
CA SER A 45 -21.89 1.96 0.06
C SER A 45 -20.40 2.02 -0.32
N VAL A 46 -19.61 1.12 0.25
CA VAL A 46 -18.23 0.89 -0.16
C VAL A 46 -18.19 -0.54 -0.71
N ASP A 47 -18.68 -0.72 -1.93
CA ASP A 47 -18.71 -2.06 -2.53
C ASP A 47 -17.29 -2.52 -2.85
N GLY A 48 -16.99 -3.75 -2.40
CA GLY A 48 -15.74 -4.42 -2.71
C GLY A 48 -15.80 -5.01 -4.11
N VAL A 49 -14.94 -4.51 -4.99
CA VAL A 49 -14.56 -5.11 -6.28
C VAL A 49 -15.58 -4.89 -7.43
N GLU A 50 -15.03 -4.46 -8.57
CA GLU A 50 -15.54 -4.61 -9.96
C GLU A 50 -16.42 -3.56 -10.65
N SER A 51 -16.92 -2.50 -10.01
CA SER A 51 -17.63 -1.45 -10.75
C SER A 51 -16.96 -0.10 -10.60
N GLU A 52 -17.06 0.70 -11.68
CA GLU A 52 -16.46 2.03 -11.86
C GLU A 52 -16.32 2.85 -10.57
N PRO A 53 -15.36 3.78 -10.49
CA PRO A 53 -15.22 4.64 -9.32
C PRO A 53 -16.47 5.51 -9.18
N GLN A 54 -17.51 4.99 -8.53
CA GLN A 54 -18.51 5.81 -7.90
C GLN A 54 -17.74 6.57 -6.84
N SER A 55 -17.62 7.87 -7.05
CA SER A 55 -17.08 8.77 -6.05
C SER A 55 -17.95 8.61 -4.82
N LEU A 56 -17.36 8.11 -3.74
CA LEU A 56 -18.05 8.03 -2.46
C LEU A 56 -18.58 9.43 -2.10
N ASP A 57 -19.79 9.51 -1.55
CA ASP A 57 -20.35 10.79 -1.12
C ASP A 57 -19.38 11.52 -0.18
N ALA A 58 -19.26 12.85 -0.32
CA ALA A 58 -18.31 13.64 0.45
C ALA A 58 -18.50 13.46 1.97
N LYS A 59 -19.74 13.32 2.45
CA LYS A 59 -20.00 13.10 3.88
C LYS A 59 -19.54 11.74 4.36
N CYS A 60 -19.55 10.73 3.49
CA CYS A 60 -18.98 9.42 3.80
C CYS A 60 -17.45 9.51 3.94
N VAL A 61 -16.80 10.24 3.02
CA VAL A 61 -15.35 10.51 3.11
C VAL A 61 -15.01 11.29 4.38
N ASP A 62 -15.75 12.37 4.68
CA ASP A 62 -15.54 13.18 5.87
C ASP A 62 -15.69 12.35 7.16
N SER A 63 -16.68 11.44 7.20
CA SER A 63 -16.89 10.52 8.32
C SER A 63 -15.71 9.57 8.53
N PHE A 64 -15.14 9.05 7.44
CA PHE A 64 -13.95 8.20 7.49
C PHE A 64 -12.68 8.98 7.85
N GLN A 65 -12.52 10.22 7.37
CA GLN A 65 -11.40 11.08 7.73
C GLN A 65 -11.45 11.49 9.21
N LEU A 66 -12.64 11.80 9.73
CA LEU A 66 -12.84 12.03 11.16
C LEU A 66 -12.33 10.84 11.98
N PHE A 67 -12.70 9.62 11.58
CA PHE A 67 -12.24 8.41 12.27
C PHE A 67 -10.74 8.19 12.12
N TYR A 68 -10.16 8.42 10.93
CA TYR A 68 -8.71 8.31 10.71
C TYR A 68 -7.91 9.22 11.65
N HIS A 69 -8.33 10.48 11.81
CA HIS A 69 -7.63 11.44 12.67
C HIS A 69 -7.81 11.18 14.17
N HIS A 70 -8.87 10.47 14.56
CA HIS A 70 -9.24 10.27 15.96
C HIS A 70 -9.44 8.80 16.35
N ASN A 71 -8.82 7.87 15.63
CA ASN A 71 -9.08 6.42 15.79
C ASN A 71 -8.83 5.94 17.23
N ALA A 72 -7.79 6.44 17.90
CA ALA A 72 -7.39 6.03 19.23
C ALA A 72 -8.45 6.36 20.28
N THR A 73 -9.19 7.45 20.06
CA THR A 73 -10.27 7.88 20.95
C THR A 73 -11.60 7.25 20.53
N LEU A 74 -11.95 7.31 19.25
CA LEU A 74 -13.24 6.84 18.74
C LEU A 74 -13.39 5.31 18.79
N SER A 75 -12.29 4.56 18.74
CA SER A 75 -12.33 3.11 18.91
C SER A 75 -12.76 2.70 20.33
N GLN A 76 -12.52 3.53 21.34
CA GLN A 76 -12.93 3.26 22.74
C GLN A 76 -14.45 3.27 22.90
N CYS A 77 -15.16 3.97 22.01
CA CYS A 77 -16.62 3.96 21.99
C CYS A 77 -17.20 2.58 21.74
N LEU A 78 -16.46 1.68 21.09
CA LEU A 78 -16.89 0.30 20.92
C LEU A 78 -17.17 -0.36 22.28
N ASP A 79 -16.31 -0.14 23.28
CA ASP A 79 -16.41 -0.82 24.58
C ASP A 79 -17.53 -0.24 25.46
N LEU A 80 -17.96 1.00 25.19
CA LEU A 80 -19.04 1.67 25.92
C LEU A 80 -20.44 1.35 25.36
N VAL A 81 -20.51 0.77 24.16
CA VAL A 81 -21.78 0.44 23.51
C VAL A 81 -22.22 -0.99 23.90
N PRO A 82 -23.49 -1.19 24.34
CA PRO A 82 -23.99 -2.51 24.73
C PRO A 82 -23.87 -3.54 23.60
N VAL A 83 -23.43 -4.76 23.93
CA VAL A 83 -23.06 -5.82 22.97
C VAL A 83 -24.18 -6.15 21.96
N ASN A 84 -25.44 -6.15 22.39
CA ASN A 84 -26.59 -6.52 21.56
C ASN A 84 -27.40 -5.31 21.06
N SER A 85 -26.80 -4.12 21.01
CA SER A 85 -27.48 -2.91 20.55
C SER A 85 -27.36 -2.71 19.03
N VAL A 86 -28.34 -2.01 18.45
CA VAL A 86 -28.28 -1.55 17.05
C VAL A 86 -27.04 -0.69 16.81
N GLN A 87 -26.67 0.14 17.79
CA GLN A 87 -25.47 0.99 17.76
C GLN A 87 -24.19 0.16 17.59
N LYS A 88 -24.08 -0.99 18.28
CA LYS A 88 -22.93 -1.89 18.15
C LYS A 88 -22.81 -2.44 16.73
N SER A 89 -23.94 -2.86 16.15
CA SER A 89 -23.97 -3.33 14.76
C SER A 89 -23.57 -2.24 13.77
N GLN A 90 -24.10 -1.02 13.94
CA GLN A 90 -23.76 0.13 13.10
C GLN A 90 -22.28 0.50 13.21
N PHE A 91 -21.70 0.39 14.40
CA PHE A 91 -20.27 0.61 14.62
C PHE A 91 -19.42 -0.42 13.87
N PHE A 92 -19.77 -1.71 13.93
CA PHE A 92 -19.04 -2.73 13.16
C PHE A 92 -19.17 -2.51 11.66
N THR A 93 -20.36 -2.16 11.16
CA THR A 93 -20.55 -1.78 9.75
C THR A 93 -19.72 -0.55 9.38
N PHE A 94 -19.60 0.44 10.27
CA PHE A 94 -18.72 1.59 10.05
C PHE A 94 -17.26 1.14 9.88
N LEU A 95 -16.76 0.29 10.78
CA LEU A 95 -15.37 -0.19 10.73
C LEU A 95 -15.08 -1.01 9.46
N GLU A 96 -16.00 -1.87 9.07
CA GLU A 96 -15.90 -2.66 7.84
C GLU A 96 -15.79 -1.73 6.61
N ARG A 97 -16.70 -0.77 6.49
CA ARG A 97 -16.72 0.18 5.37
C ARG A 97 -15.52 1.11 5.39
N TYR A 98 -15.06 1.53 6.56
CA TYR A 98 -13.83 2.30 6.72
C TYR A 98 -12.61 1.52 6.23
N SER A 99 -12.49 0.24 6.58
CA SER A 99 -11.40 -0.63 6.13
C SER A 99 -11.39 -0.78 4.60
N LEU A 100 -12.56 -1.02 4.00
CA LEU A 100 -12.70 -1.11 2.54
C LEU A 100 -12.34 0.22 1.86
N TYR A 101 -12.78 1.34 2.44
CA TYR A 101 -12.44 2.67 1.95
C TYR A 101 -10.93 2.92 2.02
N GLN A 102 -10.28 2.57 3.14
CA GLN A 102 -8.83 2.72 3.28
C GLN A 102 -8.07 1.90 2.25
N GLN A 103 -8.46 0.64 2.03
CA GLN A 103 -7.84 -0.21 1.02
C GLN A 103 -8.00 0.41 -0.37
N ARG A 104 -9.21 0.81 -0.76
CA ARG A 104 -9.46 1.44 -2.05
C ARG A 104 -8.66 2.73 -2.21
N HIS A 105 -8.67 3.60 -1.20
CA HIS A 105 -7.93 4.86 -1.23
C HIS A 105 -6.42 4.65 -1.34
N ALA A 106 -5.87 3.66 -0.61
CA ALA A 106 -4.47 3.27 -0.73
C ALA A 106 -4.14 2.82 -2.16
N CYS A 107 -5.02 2.03 -2.78
CA CYS A 107 -4.85 1.60 -4.17
C CYS A 107 -4.95 2.75 -5.18
N GLU A 108 -5.90 3.66 -5.01
CA GLU A 108 -6.03 4.86 -5.85
C GLU A 108 -4.76 5.72 -5.78
N LEU A 109 -4.25 5.99 -4.57
CA LEU A 109 -3.00 6.74 -4.37
C LEU A 109 -1.79 6.00 -4.96
N PHE A 110 -1.73 4.68 -4.79
CA PHE A 110 -0.68 3.84 -5.34
C PHE A 110 -0.67 3.85 -6.87
N HIS A 111 -1.83 3.68 -7.51
CA HIS A 111 -1.97 3.71 -8.96
C HIS A 111 -1.72 5.10 -9.54
N ALA A 112 -2.16 6.17 -8.86
CA ALA A 112 -1.86 7.55 -9.27
C ALA A 112 -0.35 7.85 -9.19
N THR A 113 0.31 7.42 -8.11
CA THR A 113 1.75 7.57 -7.94
C THR A 113 2.52 6.74 -8.97
N GLU A 114 2.06 5.51 -9.25
CA GLU A 114 2.62 4.65 -10.30
C GLU A 114 2.50 5.32 -11.68
N ALA A 115 1.31 5.83 -12.04
CA ALA A 115 1.07 6.50 -13.31
C ALA A 115 1.97 7.74 -13.48
N LYS A 116 2.08 8.56 -12.43
CA LYS A 116 2.93 9.75 -12.43
C LYS A 116 4.41 9.39 -12.57
N ALA A 117 4.89 8.41 -11.81
CA ALA A 117 6.29 7.97 -11.90
C ALA A 117 6.59 7.24 -13.21
N ALA A 118 5.63 6.51 -13.81
CA ALA A 118 5.77 6.03 -15.17
C ALA A 118 6.00 7.21 -16.13
N LEU A 119 5.13 8.22 -16.11
CA LEU A 119 5.26 9.39 -16.98
C LEU A 119 6.57 10.16 -16.79
N GLU A 120 6.94 10.45 -15.54
CA GLU A 120 8.03 11.38 -15.21
C GLU A 120 9.40 10.70 -15.08
N CYS A 121 9.42 9.41 -14.70
CA CYS A 121 10.66 8.72 -14.35
C CYS A 121 11.07 7.63 -15.36
N SER A 122 10.16 7.22 -16.26
CA SER A 122 10.46 6.18 -17.26
C SER A 122 10.47 6.67 -18.70
N ARG A 123 9.90 7.84 -18.99
CA ARG A 123 9.74 8.32 -20.36
C ARG A 123 11.06 8.84 -20.96
N ALA A 124 11.40 8.32 -22.13
CA ALA A 124 12.21 8.96 -23.15
C ALA A 124 11.58 8.66 -24.51
N GLU A 125 10.61 9.46 -24.96
CA GLU A 125 9.89 9.36 -26.24
C GLU A 125 8.95 10.58 -26.29
N ASP A 126 9.23 11.64 -27.04
CA ASP A 126 8.76 11.81 -28.42
C ASP A 126 9.59 12.85 -29.23
N THR A 127 10.90 12.68 -29.37
CA THR A 127 11.66 13.43 -30.41
C THR A 127 12.71 12.54 -31.05
N GLU A 128 12.71 12.51 -32.38
CA GLU A 128 13.35 11.58 -33.33
C GLU A 128 14.89 11.48 -33.30
N GLU A 129 15.58 11.88 -32.23
CA GLU A 129 17.04 11.75 -32.11
C GLU A 129 17.41 10.78 -31.00
N SER A 130 17.70 9.55 -31.40
CA SER A 130 18.28 8.52 -30.56
C SER A 130 19.55 9.03 -29.85
N ALA A 131 19.45 9.30 -28.55
CA ALA A 131 20.63 9.44 -27.69
C ALA A 131 20.32 8.90 -26.28
N ARG A 132 20.74 7.65 -26.04
CA ARG A 132 21.15 7.08 -24.74
C ARG A 132 20.64 7.81 -23.48
N ARG A 133 19.78 7.15 -22.68
CA ARG A 133 19.48 7.48 -21.27
C ARG A 133 20.54 8.41 -20.64
N PRO A 134 20.32 9.73 -20.50
CA PRO A 134 21.30 10.63 -19.92
C PRO A 134 20.85 11.11 -18.55
N TRP A 135 20.43 10.19 -17.68
CA TRP A 135 20.50 10.47 -16.25
C TRP A 135 21.75 9.77 -15.74
N LYS A 136 22.87 10.49 -15.72
CA LYS A 136 23.97 10.13 -14.83
C LYS A 136 23.36 10.11 -13.41
N GLN A 137 23.88 9.26 -12.51
CA GLN A 137 23.46 9.23 -11.10
C GLN A 137 23.44 10.62 -10.43
N ASP A 138 24.07 11.62 -11.05
CA ASP A 138 24.28 12.96 -10.52
C ASP A 138 23.09 13.92 -10.75
N THR A 139 22.12 13.58 -11.62
CA THR A 139 20.90 14.39 -11.85
C THR A 139 19.67 13.55 -11.58
N TRP A 140 19.38 13.32 -10.30
CA TRP A 140 18.16 12.66 -9.84
C TRP A 140 17.03 13.69 -9.70
N PRO A 141 15.88 13.52 -10.37
CA PRO A 141 14.65 14.11 -9.87
C PRO A 141 14.40 13.51 -8.49
N LEU A 142 14.48 14.32 -7.43
CA LEU A 142 14.27 13.89 -6.04
C LEU A 142 13.01 13.05 -5.89
N TYR A 143 11.97 13.40 -6.65
CA TYR A 143 10.71 12.66 -6.76
C TYR A 143 10.91 11.19 -7.17
N CYS A 144 11.65 10.90 -8.24
CA CYS A 144 11.85 9.53 -8.73
C CYS A 144 12.60 8.66 -7.72
N HIS A 145 13.68 9.19 -7.11
CA HIS A 145 14.41 8.46 -6.08
C HIS A 145 13.52 8.19 -4.85
N GLN A 146 12.74 9.17 -4.39
CA GLN A 146 11.85 9.02 -3.24
C GLN A 146 10.75 7.97 -3.51
N VAL A 147 10.07 8.06 -4.66
CA VAL A 147 9.02 7.11 -5.04
C VAL A 147 9.60 5.70 -5.12
N PHE A 148 10.68 5.50 -5.87
CA PHE A 148 11.23 4.14 -6.03
C PHE A 148 11.85 3.59 -4.73
N ALA A 149 12.41 4.43 -3.86
CA ALA A 149 12.91 4.00 -2.56
C ALA A 149 11.77 3.55 -1.64
N MET A 150 10.66 4.30 -1.60
CA MET A 150 9.46 3.89 -0.85
C MET A 150 8.89 2.58 -1.38
N TYR A 151 8.77 2.44 -2.71
CA TYR A 151 8.21 1.25 -3.34
C TYR A 151 9.08 0.01 -3.11
N LYS A 152 10.40 0.15 -3.02
CA LYS A 152 11.30 -0.98 -2.72
C LYS A 152 10.89 -1.74 -1.45
N SER A 153 10.36 -1.05 -0.44
CA SER A 153 9.96 -1.67 0.83
C SER A 153 8.50 -2.17 0.88
N THR A 154 7.58 -1.58 0.13
CA THR A 154 6.13 -1.82 0.30
C THR A 154 5.45 -2.43 -0.93
N ARG A 155 6.17 -2.60 -2.04
CA ARG A 155 5.56 -2.97 -3.32
C ARG A 155 4.85 -4.32 -3.29
N HIS A 156 5.49 -5.38 -2.80
CA HIS A 156 4.89 -6.72 -2.91
C HIS A 156 3.52 -6.80 -2.23
N GLU A 157 3.36 -6.09 -1.11
CA GLU A 157 2.10 -5.95 -0.39
C GLU A 157 1.10 -5.12 -1.20
N LEU A 158 1.51 -3.99 -1.78
CA LEU A 158 0.65 -3.13 -2.59
C LEU A 158 0.21 -3.79 -3.91
N ASP A 159 1.08 -4.55 -4.58
CA ASP A 159 0.73 -5.31 -5.80
C ASP A 159 -0.28 -6.42 -5.51
N GLN A 160 -0.15 -7.09 -4.36
CA GLN A 160 -1.13 -8.09 -3.91
C GLN A 160 -2.47 -7.45 -3.54
N LEU A 161 -2.42 -6.26 -2.94
CA LEU A 161 -3.60 -5.54 -2.46
C LEU A 161 -4.40 -4.85 -3.58
N CYS A 162 -3.69 -4.28 -4.57
CA CYS A 162 -4.24 -3.31 -5.51
C CYS A 162 -4.21 -3.75 -6.97
N GLU A 163 -3.62 -4.91 -7.26
CA GLU A 163 -3.34 -5.40 -8.61
C GLU A 163 -2.47 -4.45 -9.46
N ARG A 164 -2.01 -4.96 -10.59
CA ARG A 164 -1.14 -4.21 -11.53
C ARG A 164 -1.97 -3.35 -12.47
N THR A 165 -1.44 -2.19 -12.84
CA THR A 165 -2.07 -1.27 -13.81
C THR A 165 -1.37 -1.32 -15.18
N PRO A 166 -1.95 -0.71 -16.23
CA PRO A 166 -1.27 -0.52 -17.51
C PRO A 166 0.05 0.25 -17.42
N ASN A 167 0.22 1.12 -16.41
CA ASN A 167 1.43 1.93 -16.23
C ASN A 167 2.58 1.15 -15.57
N SER A 168 2.31 -0.03 -15.03
CA SER A 168 3.29 -0.78 -14.26
C SER A 168 4.56 -1.07 -15.07
N GLU A 169 4.47 -1.39 -16.36
CA GLU A 169 5.66 -1.66 -17.18
C GLU A 169 6.59 -0.46 -17.30
N ALA A 170 6.04 0.70 -17.70
CA ALA A 170 6.79 1.95 -17.80
C ALA A 170 7.37 2.34 -16.43
N PHE A 171 6.55 2.33 -15.37
CA PHE A 171 7.02 2.54 -14.00
C PHE A 171 8.26 1.68 -13.64
N TRP A 172 8.24 0.40 -14.03
CA TRP A 172 9.35 -0.52 -13.76
C TRP A 172 10.63 -0.14 -14.48
N GLU A 173 10.57 0.32 -15.72
CA GLU A 173 11.77 0.79 -16.43
C GLU A 173 12.44 1.96 -15.69
N GLY A 174 11.62 2.84 -15.10
CA GLY A 174 12.07 3.86 -14.17
C GLY A 174 12.74 3.23 -12.93
N TYR A 175 12.02 2.38 -12.19
CA TYR A 175 12.53 1.76 -10.96
C TYR A 175 13.90 1.08 -11.14
N VAL A 176 14.05 0.34 -12.25
CA VAL A 176 15.29 -0.36 -12.61
C VAL A 176 16.45 0.60 -12.72
N THR A 177 16.19 1.79 -13.25
CA THR A 177 17.19 2.82 -13.46
C THR A 177 17.69 3.37 -12.11
N TYR A 178 16.78 3.69 -11.19
CA TYR A 178 17.13 4.45 -9.98
C TYR A 178 17.55 3.58 -8.78
N ILE A 179 16.83 2.50 -8.48
CA ILE A 179 16.91 1.83 -7.16
C ILE A 179 17.17 0.31 -7.25
N ALA A 180 16.97 -0.32 -8.40
CA ALA A 180 17.18 -1.76 -8.53
C ALA A 180 18.64 -2.20 -8.27
N SER A 181 18.77 -3.39 -7.67
CA SER A 181 20.08 -4.01 -7.44
C SER A 181 20.80 -4.30 -8.76
N PRO A 182 22.14 -4.43 -8.77
CA PRO A 182 22.89 -4.81 -9.97
C PRO A 182 22.37 -6.09 -10.62
N THR A 183 22.00 -7.10 -9.81
CA THR A 183 21.42 -8.35 -10.31
C THR A 183 20.09 -8.12 -11.02
N CYS A 184 19.22 -7.29 -10.47
CA CYS A 184 17.94 -6.99 -11.11
C CYS A 184 18.15 -6.21 -12.41
N LYS A 185 19.04 -5.22 -12.44
CA LYS A 185 19.41 -4.53 -13.69
C LYS A 185 19.83 -5.52 -14.77
N SER A 186 20.72 -6.46 -14.44
CA SER A 186 21.13 -7.51 -15.38
C SER A 186 19.99 -8.45 -15.80
N TYR A 187 19.05 -8.77 -14.90
CA TYR A 187 17.88 -9.58 -15.25
C TYR A 187 17.00 -8.90 -16.33
N TYR A 188 16.73 -7.60 -16.20
CA TYR A 188 15.93 -6.88 -17.19
C TYR A 188 16.63 -6.80 -18.56
N GLU A 189 17.96 -6.62 -18.58
CA GLU A 189 18.75 -6.72 -19.82
C GLU A 189 18.66 -8.12 -20.44
N VAL A 190 18.77 -9.18 -19.62
CA VAL A 190 18.62 -10.56 -20.08
C VAL A 190 17.24 -10.83 -20.67
N VAL A 191 16.17 -10.31 -20.06
CA VAL A 191 14.80 -10.42 -20.59
C VAL A 191 14.65 -9.66 -21.92
N ARG A 192 15.23 -8.47 -22.03
CA ARG A 192 15.23 -7.66 -23.25
C ARG A 192 15.97 -8.36 -24.38
N GLU A 193 17.19 -8.82 -24.13
CA GLU A 193 18.00 -9.57 -25.09
C GLU A 193 17.29 -10.87 -25.51
N ALA A 194 16.71 -11.60 -24.56
CA ALA A 194 15.95 -12.81 -24.87
C ALA A 194 14.71 -12.55 -25.76
N ARG A 195 14.09 -11.37 -25.62
CA ARG A 195 12.98 -10.94 -26.48
C ARG A 195 13.49 -10.63 -27.89
N GLU A 196 14.58 -9.89 -28.02
CA GLU A 196 15.23 -9.58 -29.31
C GLU A 196 15.63 -10.86 -30.06
N LEU A 197 16.19 -11.83 -29.33
CA LEU A 197 16.57 -13.16 -29.84
C LEU A 197 15.39 -14.13 -30.02
N LYS A 198 14.17 -13.75 -29.63
CA LYS A 198 12.95 -14.59 -29.68
C LYS A 198 13.12 -15.94 -28.97
N CYS A 199 13.78 -15.96 -27.81
CA CYS A 199 14.15 -17.18 -27.09
C CYS A 199 12.96 -18.06 -26.64
N GLY A 200 11.73 -17.53 -26.62
CA GLY A 200 10.51 -18.30 -26.37
C GLY A 200 10.02 -19.15 -27.55
N GLU A 201 10.44 -18.78 -28.76
CA GLU A 201 10.09 -19.41 -30.03
C GLU A 201 11.22 -20.28 -30.57
N LYS A 202 12.43 -19.71 -30.64
CA LYS A 202 13.62 -20.37 -31.19
C LYS A 202 14.68 -20.52 -30.09
N GLN A 203 15.19 -21.73 -29.92
CA GLN A 203 16.31 -21.96 -29.01
C GLN A 203 17.62 -21.88 -29.78
N SER A 204 18.50 -20.97 -29.36
CA SER A 204 19.87 -20.81 -29.87
C SER A 204 20.88 -20.95 -28.73
N GLY A 205 22.17 -21.06 -29.05
CA GLY A 205 23.25 -21.05 -28.05
C GLY A 205 23.28 -19.76 -27.22
N GLU A 206 22.88 -18.63 -27.79
CA GLU A 206 22.77 -17.35 -27.09
C GLU A 206 21.63 -17.38 -26.07
N CYS A 207 20.45 -17.89 -26.45
CA CYS A 207 19.36 -18.10 -25.50
C CYS A 207 19.76 -18.99 -24.32
N GLN A 208 20.59 -20.01 -24.56
CA GLN A 208 21.08 -20.88 -23.48
C GLN A 208 21.98 -20.15 -22.49
N LYS A 209 22.85 -19.23 -22.95
CA LYS A 209 23.67 -18.39 -22.07
C LYS A 209 22.80 -17.52 -21.17
N LEU A 210 21.73 -16.93 -21.71
CA LEU A 210 20.76 -16.14 -20.96
C LEU A 210 20.01 -16.98 -19.91
N PHE A 211 19.59 -18.19 -20.27
CA PHE A 211 18.95 -19.12 -19.34
C PHE A 211 19.91 -19.58 -18.23
N GLN A 212 21.17 -19.87 -18.55
CA GLN A 212 22.20 -20.22 -17.56
C GLN A 212 22.50 -19.07 -16.60
N TRP A 213 22.55 -17.84 -17.10
CA TRP A 213 22.66 -16.66 -16.25
C TRP A 213 21.50 -16.59 -15.25
N TYR A 214 20.27 -16.83 -15.72
CA TYR A 214 19.10 -16.86 -14.83
C TYR A 214 19.19 -17.97 -13.79
N VAL A 215 19.60 -19.19 -14.14
CA VAL A 215 19.80 -20.28 -13.16
C VAL A 215 20.76 -19.87 -12.05
N LYS A 216 21.87 -19.21 -12.40
CA LYS A 216 22.88 -18.78 -11.42
C LYS A 216 22.36 -17.73 -10.44
N HIS A 217 21.45 -16.85 -10.86
CA HIS A 217 20.96 -15.73 -10.06
C HIS A 217 19.49 -15.90 -9.62
N LYS A 218 18.91 -17.07 -9.86
CA LYS A 218 17.48 -17.37 -9.73
C LYS A 218 16.90 -16.92 -8.40
N GLN A 219 17.59 -17.18 -7.30
CA GLN A 219 17.10 -16.83 -5.97
C GLN A 219 16.87 -15.32 -5.86
N VAL A 220 17.89 -14.51 -6.14
CA VAL A 220 17.79 -13.03 -6.09
C VAL A 220 16.78 -12.52 -7.11
N VAL A 221 16.71 -13.14 -8.29
CA VAL A 221 15.74 -12.72 -9.31
C VAL A 221 14.30 -12.98 -8.88
N GLU A 222 14.01 -14.15 -8.31
CA GLU A 222 12.67 -14.53 -7.87
C GLU A 222 12.27 -13.87 -6.53
N THR A 223 13.23 -13.42 -5.72
CA THR A 223 12.96 -12.72 -4.45
C THR A 223 12.92 -11.20 -4.59
N ASP A 224 13.84 -10.62 -5.38
CA ASP A 224 14.12 -9.18 -5.34
C ASP A 224 13.81 -8.46 -6.66
N CYS A 225 13.67 -9.20 -7.78
CA CYS A 225 13.48 -8.61 -9.09
C CYS A 225 12.04 -8.79 -9.58
N TYR A 226 11.47 -7.71 -10.12
CA TYR A 226 10.06 -7.71 -10.54
C TYR A 226 9.87 -8.36 -11.90
N GLU A 227 8.84 -9.19 -12.00
CA GLU A 227 8.48 -9.84 -13.26
C GLU A 227 7.73 -8.87 -14.21
N LEU A 228 8.40 -8.47 -15.29
CA LEU A 228 7.76 -7.74 -16.40
C LEU A 228 6.84 -8.68 -17.20
N ARG A 229 5.74 -8.19 -17.75
CA ARG A 229 4.93 -8.99 -18.70
C ARG A 229 5.75 -9.52 -19.87
N ALA A 230 6.75 -8.75 -20.31
CA ALA A 230 7.68 -9.13 -21.36
C ALA A 230 8.54 -10.37 -21.03
N SER A 231 8.69 -10.73 -19.75
CA SER A 231 9.42 -11.93 -19.31
C SER A 231 8.73 -13.23 -19.73
N LYS A 232 7.42 -13.22 -20.05
CA LYS A 232 6.66 -14.44 -20.34
C LYS A 232 7.30 -15.28 -21.45
N SER A 233 7.75 -14.62 -22.52
CA SER A 233 8.45 -15.29 -23.63
C SER A 233 9.80 -15.86 -23.19
N PHE A 234 10.53 -15.14 -22.33
CA PHE A 234 11.77 -15.63 -21.72
C PHE A 234 11.52 -16.89 -20.88
N TYR A 235 10.56 -16.86 -19.94
CA TYR A 235 10.24 -18.00 -19.09
C TYR A 235 9.72 -19.20 -19.89
N ARG A 236 8.90 -18.98 -20.92
CA ARG A 236 8.47 -20.05 -21.83
C ARG A 236 9.67 -20.72 -22.50
N GLY A 237 10.64 -19.94 -22.96
CA GLY A 237 11.88 -20.46 -23.55
C GLY A 237 12.72 -21.24 -22.55
N PHE A 238 12.89 -20.66 -21.34
CA PHE A 238 13.62 -21.24 -20.23
C PHE A 238 13.08 -22.61 -19.83
N TYR A 239 11.78 -22.74 -19.59
CA TYR A 239 11.18 -24.01 -19.18
C TYR A 239 11.24 -25.08 -20.29
N LYS A 240 11.10 -24.69 -21.56
CA LYS A 240 11.31 -25.60 -22.69
C LYS A 240 12.76 -26.11 -22.73
N TRP A 241 13.73 -25.24 -22.46
CA TRP A 241 15.16 -25.60 -22.43
C TRP A 241 15.48 -26.51 -21.25
N LYS A 242 15.01 -26.14 -20.05
CA LYS A 242 15.19 -26.92 -18.83
C LYS A 242 14.64 -28.34 -18.97
N LYS A 243 13.45 -28.50 -19.59
CA LYS A 243 12.86 -29.82 -19.85
C LYS A 243 13.72 -30.72 -20.75
N LYS A 244 14.53 -30.15 -21.65
CA LYS A 244 15.45 -30.93 -22.50
C LYS A 244 16.74 -31.36 -21.78
N GLN A 245 17.00 -30.82 -20.59
CA GLN A 245 18.16 -31.16 -19.77
C GLN A 245 17.83 -32.16 -18.64
N SER A 246 16.54 -32.42 -18.41
CA SER A 246 16.04 -33.42 -17.46
C SER A 246 15.74 -34.72 -18.21
#